data_AF-A0A1Y3PJH4-F1
#
_entry.id   AF-A0A1Y3PJH4-F1
#
_cell.length_a   1.000
_cell.length_b   1.000
_cell.length_c   1.000
_cell.angle_alpha   90.00
_cell.angle_beta   90.00
_cell.angle_gamma   90.00
#
_symmetry.space_group_name_H-M   'P 1'
#
loop_
_entity.id
_entity.type
_entity.pdbx_description
1 polymer ?
#
loop_
_entity_poly.entity_id
_entity_poly.type
_entity_poly.pdbx_seq_one_letter_code
_entity_poly.pdbx_strand_id
1 'polypeptide(L)'
;MKDGLLFLLEDEADFAEVLSELEFKLQEAHEHFFDGPAMNVTIQLGRRALTAAQEEALRQVFAGQKSLVIREIRSDSPSLLQASHTRNLRIVSGTVRSGQVLRYEQDVLLLGDVNPGGIIQSAGDVLVLGALRGIAHAGCRGARDRIIAASLFVPTQLRIAGHISRPPEEWSEADWVMQFAYLEGDRIFIDQIHHLSRIRPELSLYFLKEGERANG
;
A
#
# COMPACT_ATOMS: atom_id res chain seq x y z
N MET A 1 -26.39 -9.20 -18.79
CA MET A 1 -27.62 -8.91 -18.02
C MET A 1 -27.21 -8.32 -16.69
N LYS A 2 -27.98 -7.34 -16.21
CA LYS A 2 -27.67 -6.42 -15.12
C LYS A 2 -28.29 -6.94 -13.81
N ASP A 3 -27.73 -7.98 -13.22
CA ASP A 3 -28.29 -8.56 -11.99
C ASP A 3 -27.45 -8.15 -10.77
N GLY A 4 -27.59 -6.89 -10.40
CA GLY A 4 -27.02 -6.37 -9.17
C GLY A 4 -27.80 -5.17 -8.65
N LEU A 5 -27.87 -5.04 -7.31
CA LEU A 5 -28.48 -3.92 -6.62
C LEU A 5 -27.41 -2.87 -6.30
N LEU A 6 -27.75 -1.60 -6.53
CA LEU A 6 -26.95 -0.46 -6.12
C LEU A 6 -27.61 0.18 -4.90
N PHE A 7 -26.89 0.22 -3.78
CA PHE A 7 -27.29 0.94 -2.59
C PHE A 7 -26.55 2.26 -2.54
N LEU A 8 -27.31 3.36 -2.57
CA LEU A 8 -26.78 4.70 -2.40
C LEU A 8 -26.95 5.09 -0.93
N LEU A 9 -25.85 5.32 -0.23
CA LEU A 9 -25.84 5.76 1.16
C LEU A 9 -25.52 7.25 1.19
N GLU A 10 -26.32 8.02 1.91
CA GLU A 10 -26.08 9.45 2.11
C GLU A 10 -24.75 9.69 2.81
N ASP A 11 -24.01 10.70 2.35
CA ASP A 11 -22.67 11.02 2.83
C ASP A 11 -22.64 12.19 3.82
N GLU A 12 -23.73 12.96 3.92
CA GLU A 12 -23.87 14.14 4.78
C GLU A 12 -24.42 13.84 6.19
N ALA A 13 -25.13 12.72 6.36
CA ALA A 13 -25.69 12.28 7.64
C ALA A 13 -24.63 11.64 8.56
N ASP A 14 -24.99 11.28 9.79
CA ASP A 14 -24.12 10.46 10.65
C ASP A 14 -24.08 9.00 10.16
N PHE A 15 -22.95 8.31 10.36
CA PHE A 15 -22.82 6.92 9.91
C PHE A 15 -23.75 5.96 10.68
N ALA A 16 -23.92 6.16 11.98
CA ALA A 16 -24.79 5.31 12.79
C ALA A 16 -26.26 5.43 12.35
N GLU A 17 -26.70 6.65 12.04
CA GLU A 17 -28.06 6.91 11.54
C GLU A 17 -28.30 6.22 10.20
N VAL A 18 -27.38 6.35 9.25
CA VAL A 18 -27.47 5.69 7.94
C VAL A 18 -27.45 4.17 8.08
N LEU A 19 -26.64 3.62 8.99
CA LEU A 19 -26.56 2.19 9.22
C LEU A 19 -27.88 1.63 9.79
N SER A 20 -28.46 2.32 10.78
CA SER A 20 -29.76 1.95 11.34
C SER A 20 -30.90 2.05 10.32
N GLU A 21 -30.91 3.09 9.49
CA GLU A 21 -31.91 3.23 8.43
C GLU A 21 -31.77 2.13 7.36
N LEU A 22 -30.53 1.79 6.98
CA LEU A 22 -30.25 0.71 6.05
C LEU A 22 -30.74 -0.64 6.60
N GLU A 23 -30.44 -0.93 7.87
CA GLU A 23 -30.88 -2.16 8.54
C GLU A 23 -32.41 -2.25 8.55
N PHE A 24 -33.10 -1.16 8.89
CA PHE A 24 -34.57 -1.08 8.87
C PHE A 24 -35.12 -1.34 7.46
N LYS A 25 -34.58 -0.68 6.43
CA LYS A 25 -35.02 -0.88 5.03
C LYS A 25 -34.78 -2.29 4.53
N LEU A 26 -33.67 -2.93 4.91
CA LEU A 26 -33.37 -4.31 4.55
C LEU A 26 -34.30 -5.30 5.25
N GLN A 27 -34.67 -5.04 6.51
CA GLN A 27 -35.66 -5.82 7.22
C GLN A 27 -37.05 -5.64 6.62
N GLU A 28 -37.51 -4.43 6.29
CA GLU A 28 -38.83 -4.27 5.65
C GLU A 28 -38.90 -4.95 4.26
N ALA A 29 -37.83 -4.90 3.49
CA ALA A 29 -37.79 -5.50 2.16
C ALA A 29 -37.67 -7.05 2.17
N HIS A 30 -37.36 -7.67 3.32
CA HIS A 30 -37.22 -9.12 3.44
C HIS A 30 -38.53 -9.88 3.15
N GLU A 31 -39.70 -9.28 3.39
CA GLU A 31 -40.98 -10.00 3.21
C GLU A 31 -41.32 -10.27 1.73
N HIS A 32 -40.67 -9.59 0.77
CA HIS A 32 -41.08 -9.65 -0.63
C HIS A 32 -39.95 -9.74 -1.68
N PHE A 33 -38.68 -9.46 -1.36
CA PHE A 33 -37.65 -9.27 -2.40
C PHE A 33 -36.39 -10.15 -2.30
N PHE A 34 -36.06 -10.69 -1.11
CA PHE A 34 -34.73 -11.25 -0.84
C PHE A 34 -34.68 -12.77 -0.61
N ASP A 35 -35.73 -13.52 -0.97
CA ASP A 35 -35.74 -15.00 -0.91
C ASP A 35 -35.22 -15.67 -2.21
N GLY A 36 -34.66 -14.88 -3.12
CA GLY A 36 -34.15 -15.32 -4.42
C GLY A 36 -32.69 -15.79 -4.44
N PRO A 37 -32.15 -16.11 -5.62
CA PRO A 37 -30.72 -16.43 -5.80
C PRO A 37 -29.81 -15.29 -5.35
N ALA A 38 -28.55 -15.62 -5.04
CA ALA A 38 -27.56 -14.64 -4.60
C ALA A 38 -27.42 -13.47 -5.60
N MET A 39 -27.67 -12.26 -5.14
CA MET A 39 -27.61 -11.02 -5.91
C MET A 39 -26.41 -10.18 -5.47
N ASN A 40 -25.72 -9.64 -6.48
CA ASN A 40 -24.55 -8.81 -6.23
C ASN A 40 -24.99 -7.42 -5.78
N VAL A 41 -24.38 -6.94 -4.70
CA VAL A 41 -24.64 -5.62 -4.14
C VAL A 41 -23.41 -4.73 -4.33
N THR A 42 -23.63 -3.56 -4.92
CA THR A 42 -22.66 -2.46 -4.94
C THR A 42 -23.16 -1.36 -4.01
N ILE A 43 -22.30 -0.86 -3.13
CA ILE A 43 -22.62 0.21 -2.19
C ILE A 43 -21.85 1.46 -2.60
N GLN A 44 -22.54 2.57 -2.83
CA GLN A 44 -21.94 3.88 -3.11
C GLN A 44 -22.14 4.78 -1.89
N LEU A 45 -21.03 5.26 -1.34
CA LEU A 45 -20.99 6.05 -0.10
C LEU A 45 -20.83 7.56 -0.33
N GLY A 46 -20.93 8.02 -1.59
CA GLY A 46 -20.60 9.40 -1.95
C GLY A 46 -19.21 9.77 -1.43
N ARG A 47 -19.06 10.91 -0.75
CA ARG A 47 -17.79 11.38 -0.16
C ARG A 47 -17.50 10.82 1.24
N ARG A 48 -18.30 9.89 1.76
CA ARG A 48 -18.09 9.34 3.10
C ARG A 48 -16.90 8.39 3.10
N ALA A 49 -15.90 8.66 3.95
CA ALA A 49 -14.81 7.73 4.23
C ALA A 49 -15.20 6.82 5.40
N LEU A 50 -14.90 5.52 5.27
CA LEU A 50 -15.12 4.54 6.33
C LEU A 50 -13.83 4.22 7.09
N THR A 51 -13.96 4.01 8.38
CA THR A 51 -12.97 3.29 9.20
C THR A 51 -13.16 1.78 9.07
N ALA A 52 -12.14 0.99 9.42
CA ALA A 52 -12.23 -0.48 9.39
C ALA A 52 -13.41 -1.02 10.23
N ALA A 53 -13.68 -0.39 11.39
CA ALA A 53 -14.82 -0.77 12.24
C ALA A 53 -16.17 -0.46 11.59
N GLN A 54 -16.28 0.66 10.86
CA GLN A 54 -17.51 1.03 10.15
C GLN A 54 -17.75 0.15 8.93
N GLU A 55 -16.69 -0.21 8.21
CA GLU A 55 -16.80 -1.16 7.09
C GLU A 55 -17.26 -2.55 7.58
N GLU A 56 -16.70 -3.04 8.69
CA GLU A 56 -17.13 -4.30 9.30
C GLU A 56 -18.61 -4.23 9.73
N ALA A 57 -19.02 -3.15 10.40
CA ALA A 57 -20.41 -2.95 10.79
C ALA A 57 -21.37 -2.95 9.58
N LEU A 58 -20.97 -2.29 8.49
CA LEU A 58 -21.74 -2.29 7.24
C LEU A 58 -21.85 -3.69 6.65
N ARG A 59 -20.75 -4.46 6.61
CA ARG A 59 -20.76 -5.84 6.10
C ARG A 59 -21.65 -6.76 6.93
N GLN A 60 -21.67 -6.59 8.26
CA GLN A 60 -22.52 -7.37 9.16
C GLN A 60 -24.01 -7.17 8.87
N VAL A 61 -24.45 -5.95 8.56
CA VAL A 61 -25.85 -5.66 8.20
C VAL A 61 -26.29 -6.47 6.97
N PHE A 62 -25.44 -6.59 5.95
CA PHE A 62 -25.75 -7.40 4.76
C PHE A 62 -25.55 -8.90 4.99
N ALA A 63 -24.63 -9.31 5.87
CA ALA A 63 -24.43 -10.71 6.23
C ALA A 63 -25.69 -11.35 6.87
N GLY A 64 -26.55 -10.53 7.48
CA GLY A 64 -27.88 -10.96 7.94
C GLY A 64 -28.82 -11.40 6.82
N GLN A 65 -28.54 -11.03 5.56
CA GLN A 65 -29.38 -11.32 4.40
C GLN A 65 -28.75 -12.41 3.52
N LYS A 66 -29.39 -13.57 3.43
CA LYS A 66 -28.81 -14.78 2.78
C LYS A 66 -28.61 -14.64 1.26
N SER A 67 -29.37 -13.74 0.62
CA SER A 67 -29.32 -13.55 -0.83
C SER A 67 -28.47 -12.35 -1.24
N LEU A 68 -28.01 -11.49 -0.34
CA LEU A 68 -27.24 -10.29 -0.69
C LEU A 68 -25.75 -10.56 -0.54
N VAL A 69 -25.00 -10.41 -1.64
CA VAL A 69 -23.54 -10.56 -1.63
C VAL A 69 -22.92 -9.22 -1.98
N ILE A 70 -22.27 -8.56 -1.00
CA ILE A 70 -21.52 -7.34 -1.27
C ILE A 70 -20.36 -7.66 -2.20
N ARG A 71 -20.47 -7.18 -3.43
CA ARG A 71 -19.39 -7.26 -4.42
C ARG A 71 -18.42 -6.11 -4.28
N GLU A 72 -18.93 -4.92 -3.98
CA GLU A 72 -18.13 -3.70 -4.05
C GLU A 72 -18.67 -2.61 -3.13
N ILE A 73 -17.77 -1.91 -2.43
CA ILE A 73 -18.07 -0.72 -1.64
C ILE A 73 -17.22 0.42 -2.23
N ARG A 74 -17.88 1.46 -2.74
CA ARG A 74 -17.27 2.60 -3.41
C ARG A 74 -17.46 3.86 -2.57
N SER A 75 -16.41 4.67 -2.52
CA SER A 75 -16.45 6.03 -1.99
C SER A 75 -15.72 6.94 -2.98
N ASP A 76 -16.31 8.10 -3.24
CA ASP A 76 -15.75 9.21 -4.01
C ASP A 76 -14.74 10.02 -3.18
N SER A 77 -14.67 9.75 -1.87
CA SER A 77 -13.60 10.25 -1.02
C SER A 77 -12.45 9.23 -0.99
N PRO A 78 -11.19 9.67 -1.16
CA PRO A 78 -10.06 8.79 -0.90
C PRO A 78 -10.19 8.33 0.54
N SER A 79 -10.49 7.05 0.75
CA SER A 79 -10.59 6.45 2.08
C SER A 79 -9.38 6.85 2.91
N LEU A 80 -9.47 6.93 4.25
CA LEU A 80 -8.28 7.22 5.07
C LEU A 80 -7.12 6.22 4.80
N LEU A 81 -7.47 5.02 4.32
CA LEU A 81 -6.57 4.02 3.74
C LEU A 81 -5.94 4.45 2.40
N GLN A 82 -6.65 5.13 1.51
CA GLN A 82 -6.08 5.77 0.32
C GLN A 82 -5.34 7.08 0.63
N ALA A 83 -5.74 7.83 1.65
CA ALA A 83 -5.04 9.03 2.11
C ALA A 83 -3.65 8.71 2.70
N SER A 84 -3.47 7.52 3.30
CA SER A 84 -2.13 7.01 3.64
C SER A 84 -1.32 6.53 2.43
N HIS A 85 -1.96 6.39 1.25
CA HIS A 85 -1.33 5.95 0.00
C HIS A 85 -1.03 7.08 -0.99
N THR A 86 -1.22 8.35 -0.64
CA THR A 86 -0.52 9.44 -1.35
C THR A 86 0.95 9.51 -0.90
N ARG A 87 1.66 8.37 -0.96
CA ARG A 87 3.12 8.39 -0.98
C ARG A 87 3.52 9.10 -2.24
N ASN A 88 3.80 10.39 -2.10
CA ASN A 88 4.32 11.19 -3.18
C ASN A 88 5.65 10.55 -3.59
N LEU A 89 5.71 10.03 -4.83
CA LEU A 89 6.88 9.35 -5.39
C LEU A 89 7.60 10.31 -6.33
N ARG A 90 8.86 10.59 -6.03
CA ARG A 90 9.74 11.35 -6.92
C ARG A 90 10.49 10.40 -7.84
N ILE A 91 10.19 10.45 -9.13
CA ILE A 91 10.93 9.72 -10.16
C ILE A 91 12.05 10.60 -10.68
N VAL A 92 13.27 10.07 -10.69
CA VAL A 92 14.47 10.72 -11.24
C VAL A 92 15.28 9.71 -12.04
N SER A 93 16.05 10.19 -13.02
CA SER A 93 16.90 9.34 -13.85
C SER A 93 18.34 9.85 -13.88
N GLY A 94 19.28 8.92 -14.09
CA GLY A 94 20.70 9.20 -14.20
C GLY A 94 21.55 8.52 -13.12
N THR A 95 22.79 8.97 -12.98
CA THR A 95 23.76 8.35 -12.07
C THR A 95 24.10 9.31 -10.94
N VAL A 96 24.01 8.84 -9.69
CA VAL A 96 24.56 9.55 -8.53
C VAL A 96 26.05 9.24 -8.45
N ARG A 97 26.87 10.22 -8.83
CA ARG A 97 28.32 10.10 -8.92
C ARG A 97 28.99 10.39 -7.58
N SER A 98 30.27 10.04 -7.46
CA SER A 98 31.06 10.29 -6.26
C SER A 98 31.00 11.77 -5.84
N GLY A 99 30.75 12.01 -4.56
CA GLY A 99 30.60 13.36 -3.98
C GLY A 99 29.21 13.97 -4.15
N GLN A 100 28.32 13.39 -4.95
CA GLN A 100 26.95 13.89 -5.10
C GLN A 100 26.07 13.40 -3.95
N VAL A 101 25.19 14.30 -3.49
CA VAL A 101 24.18 14.00 -2.46
C VAL A 101 22.82 14.43 -2.97
N LEU A 102 21.96 13.46 -3.27
CA LEU A 102 20.56 13.72 -3.63
C LEU A 102 19.68 13.55 -2.40
N ARG A 103 18.77 14.49 -2.16
CA ARG A 103 17.87 14.52 -1.00
C ARG A 103 16.44 14.72 -1.45
N TYR A 104 15.53 13.93 -0.91
CA TYR A 104 14.10 13.95 -1.22
C TYR A 104 13.25 13.90 0.06
N GLU A 105 12.14 14.63 0.08
CA GLU A 105 11.14 14.55 1.16
C GLU A 105 10.06 13.48 0.86
N GLN A 106 10.04 12.99 -0.37
CA GLN A 106 9.18 11.94 -0.92
C GLN A 106 9.89 10.59 -0.96
N ASP A 107 9.14 9.51 -1.16
CA ASP A 107 9.71 8.26 -1.70
C ASP A 107 10.47 8.60 -3.00
N VAL A 108 11.60 7.95 -3.26
CA VAL A 108 12.38 8.20 -4.48
C VAL A 108 12.53 6.93 -5.30
N LEU A 109 12.24 7.04 -6.59
CA LEU A 109 12.58 6.05 -7.61
C LEU A 109 13.69 6.62 -8.50
N LEU A 110 14.88 6.04 -8.39
CA LEU A 110 16.00 6.33 -9.28
C LEU A 110 16.03 5.31 -10.43
N LEU A 111 15.86 5.81 -11.65
CA LEU A 111 16.12 5.08 -12.89
C LEU A 111 17.60 5.25 -13.25
N GLY A 112 18.45 4.40 -12.66
CA GLY A 112 19.90 4.45 -12.83
C GLY A 112 20.66 4.01 -11.59
N ASP A 113 21.93 4.44 -11.51
CA ASP A 113 22.91 3.90 -10.57
C ASP A 113 23.30 4.89 -9.47
N VAL A 114 23.63 4.36 -8.30
CA VAL A 114 24.33 5.09 -7.23
C VAL A 114 25.75 4.53 -7.14
N ASN A 115 26.73 5.28 -7.63
CA ASN A 115 28.13 4.83 -7.63
C ASN A 115 28.80 5.02 -6.26
N PRO A 116 29.96 4.36 -6.01
CA PRO A 116 30.72 4.58 -4.79
C PRO A 116 31.00 6.07 -4.54
N GLY A 117 30.85 6.50 -3.29
CA GLY A 117 30.95 7.91 -2.88
C GLY A 117 29.73 8.78 -3.23
N GLY A 118 28.76 8.26 -4.01
CA GLY A 118 27.46 8.90 -4.23
C GLY A 118 26.48 8.57 -3.11
N ILE A 119 25.59 9.52 -2.79
CA ILE A 119 24.62 9.40 -1.70
C ILE A 119 23.22 9.74 -2.22
N ILE A 120 22.28 8.83 -2.01
CA ILE A 120 20.84 9.08 -2.19
C ILE A 120 20.14 9.01 -0.82
N GLN A 121 19.34 10.01 -0.50
CA GLN A 121 18.63 10.12 0.76
C GLN A 121 17.18 10.53 0.55
N SER A 122 16.26 9.87 1.25
CA SER A 122 14.82 10.14 1.20
C SER A 122 14.22 10.12 2.62
N ALA A 123 13.24 10.98 2.88
CA ALA A 123 12.39 10.86 4.07
C ALA A 123 11.44 9.65 4.01
N GLY A 124 11.21 9.13 2.80
CA GLY A 124 10.44 7.93 2.49
C GLY A 124 11.32 6.73 2.11
N ASP A 125 10.79 5.88 1.23
CA ASP A 125 11.48 4.73 0.63
C ASP A 125 12.53 5.17 -0.41
N VAL A 126 13.57 4.36 -0.59
CA VAL A 126 14.59 4.55 -1.65
C VAL A 126 14.57 3.34 -2.58
N LEU A 127 14.19 3.55 -3.84
CA LEU A 127 14.09 2.52 -4.85
C LEU A 127 15.07 2.83 -5.98
N VAL A 128 16.02 1.93 -6.25
CA VAL A 128 17.05 2.08 -7.28
C VAL A 128 16.85 1.02 -8.35
N LEU A 129 16.27 1.40 -9.48
CA LEU A 129 16.23 0.54 -10.67
C LEU A 129 17.56 0.65 -11.41
N GLY A 130 18.55 -0.05 -10.85
CA GLY A 130 19.95 -0.04 -11.27
C GLY A 130 20.84 -0.57 -10.15
N ALA A 131 22.11 -0.19 -10.18
CA ALA A 131 23.09 -0.62 -9.20
C ALA A 131 23.24 0.38 -8.05
N LEU A 132 23.02 -0.09 -6.83
CA LEU A 132 23.34 0.62 -5.60
C LEU A 132 24.72 0.17 -5.10
N ARG A 133 25.75 0.97 -5.39
CA ARG A 133 27.15 0.79 -4.95
C ARG A 133 27.60 1.84 -3.91
N GLY A 134 26.93 2.99 -3.89
CA GLY A 134 27.17 4.07 -2.94
C GLY A 134 26.41 3.90 -1.62
N ILE A 135 25.91 5.02 -1.09
CA ILE A 135 25.16 5.08 0.16
C ILE A 135 23.69 5.37 -0.13
N ALA A 136 22.80 4.60 0.49
CA ALA A 136 21.37 4.87 0.51
C ALA A 136 20.87 5.13 1.94
N HIS A 137 20.03 6.16 2.10
CA HIS A 137 19.40 6.50 3.37
C HIS A 137 17.89 6.70 3.20
N ALA A 138 17.11 5.70 3.62
CA ALA A 138 15.65 5.77 3.66
C ALA A 138 15.15 6.23 5.03
N GLY A 139 13.96 6.80 5.09
CA GLY A 139 13.36 7.23 6.35
C GLY A 139 14.17 8.29 7.09
N CYS A 140 14.88 9.16 6.38
CA CYS A 140 15.89 10.03 7.01
C CYS A 140 15.35 11.07 8.01
N ARG A 141 14.02 11.21 8.10
CA ARG A 141 13.30 11.97 9.13
C ARG A 141 12.91 11.14 10.36
N GLY A 142 13.38 9.90 10.46
CA GLY A 142 13.13 9.00 11.58
C GLY A 142 12.09 7.90 11.31
N ALA A 143 11.54 7.83 10.10
CA ALA A 143 10.61 6.76 9.72
C ALA A 143 11.35 5.41 9.65
N ARG A 144 10.95 4.48 10.52
CA ARG A 144 11.63 3.19 10.74
C ARG A 144 11.13 2.06 9.83
N ASP A 145 9.96 2.23 9.25
CA ASP A 145 9.24 1.27 8.40
C ASP A 145 9.55 1.44 6.91
N ARG A 146 10.62 2.18 6.58
CA ARG A 146 11.04 2.45 5.20
C ARG A 146 12.00 1.40 4.69
N ILE A 147 12.01 1.20 3.38
CA ILE A 147 12.87 0.22 2.70
C ILE A 147 13.86 0.91 1.77
N ILE A 148 14.96 0.19 1.49
CA ILE A 148 15.88 0.49 0.40
C ILE A 148 15.88 -0.71 -0.53
N ALA A 149 15.53 -0.55 -1.80
CA ALA A 149 15.56 -1.64 -2.77
C ALA A 149 16.44 -1.29 -3.97
N ALA A 150 17.17 -2.28 -4.52
CA ALA A 150 17.96 -2.07 -5.73
C ALA A 150 18.05 -3.32 -6.60
N SER A 151 18.12 -3.14 -7.93
CA SER A 151 18.29 -4.24 -8.89
C SER A 151 19.62 -4.97 -8.72
N LEU A 152 20.69 -4.23 -8.45
CA LEU A 152 21.97 -4.77 -7.99
C LEU A 152 22.32 -4.12 -6.65
N PHE A 153 22.46 -4.93 -5.61
CA PHE A 153 22.48 -4.47 -4.23
C PHE A 153 23.86 -4.69 -3.56
N VAL A 154 24.78 -3.76 -3.81
CA VAL A 154 26.15 -3.78 -3.27
C VAL A 154 26.51 -2.45 -2.59
N PRO A 155 25.68 -1.94 -1.66
CA PRO A 155 25.90 -0.65 -1.03
C PRO A 155 27.13 -0.67 -0.14
N THR A 156 27.95 0.38 -0.23
CA THR A 156 29.00 0.65 0.78
C THR A 156 28.42 0.94 2.17
N GLN A 157 27.19 1.46 2.24
CA GLN A 157 26.49 1.71 3.48
C GLN A 157 24.97 1.86 3.27
N LEU A 158 24.20 1.30 4.20
CA LEU A 158 22.75 1.48 4.29
C LEU A 158 22.38 2.28 5.53
N ARG A 159 21.33 3.08 5.43
CA ARG A 159 20.71 3.75 6.56
C ARG A 159 19.19 3.70 6.50
N ILE A 160 18.55 3.32 7.59
CA ILE A 160 17.09 3.39 7.74
C ILE A 160 16.80 4.08 9.06
N ALA A 161 16.07 5.20 9.01
CA ALA A 161 15.96 6.12 10.15
C ALA A 161 17.34 6.52 10.71
N GLY A 162 17.60 6.25 11.99
CA GLY A 162 18.89 6.51 12.65
C GLY A 162 19.87 5.32 12.62
N HIS A 163 19.50 4.19 12.01
CA HIS A 163 20.29 2.97 12.02
C HIS A 163 21.20 2.88 10.80
N ILE A 164 22.39 2.34 11.01
CA ILE A 164 23.43 2.22 9.98
C ILE A 164 23.85 0.77 9.88
N SER A 165 23.95 0.26 8.65
CA SER A 165 24.57 -1.04 8.35
C SER A 165 25.62 -0.88 7.28
N ARG A 166 26.71 -1.63 7.43
CA ARG A 166 27.80 -1.74 6.45
C ARG A 166 27.91 -3.21 6.07
N PRO A 167 27.33 -3.60 4.93
CA PRO A 167 27.55 -4.91 4.34
C PRO A 167 29.04 -5.30 4.36
N PRO A 168 29.42 -6.49 4.83
CA PRO A 168 30.72 -7.09 4.55
C PRO A 168 30.95 -7.21 3.05
N GLU A 169 32.21 -7.17 2.62
CA GLU A 169 32.59 -7.32 1.21
C GLU A 169 32.11 -8.66 0.60
N GLU A 170 32.00 -9.71 1.42
CA GLU A 170 31.54 -11.05 1.04
C GLU A 170 30.05 -11.15 0.68
N TRP A 171 29.25 -10.08 0.91
CA TRP A 171 27.86 -10.02 0.42
C TRP A 171 27.81 -9.82 -1.12
N SER A 172 28.96 -9.77 -1.79
CA SER A 172 29.12 -9.59 -3.24
C SER A 172 28.88 -10.84 -4.09
N GLU A 173 28.69 -12.03 -3.50
CA GLU A 173 28.25 -13.22 -4.25
C GLU A 173 26.73 -13.24 -4.49
N ALA A 174 26.10 -12.07 -4.51
CA ALA A 174 24.71 -11.95 -4.89
C ALA A 174 24.58 -12.30 -6.38
N ASP A 175 24.01 -13.48 -6.63
CA ASP A 175 23.26 -13.78 -7.85
C ASP A 175 22.50 -12.53 -8.31
N TRP A 176 22.28 -12.39 -9.62
CA TRP A 176 21.58 -11.27 -10.28
C TRP A 176 20.09 -11.12 -9.85
N VAL A 177 19.84 -11.03 -8.54
CA VAL A 177 18.55 -11.03 -7.87
C VAL A 177 18.39 -9.68 -7.19
N MET A 178 17.28 -9.03 -7.47
CA MET A 178 16.93 -7.79 -6.81
C MET A 178 16.70 -8.04 -5.31
N GLN A 179 17.31 -7.19 -4.49
CA GLN A 179 17.22 -7.27 -3.03
C GLN A 179 16.69 -5.98 -2.45
N PHE A 180 16.24 -6.05 -1.20
CA PHE A 180 15.85 -4.90 -0.42
C PHE A 180 16.36 -5.03 1.02
N ALA A 181 16.57 -3.89 1.65
CA ALA A 181 16.87 -3.76 3.06
C ALA A 181 15.68 -3.19 3.83
N TYR A 182 15.49 -3.68 5.05
CA TYR A 182 14.46 -3.24 5.99
C TYR A 182 15.02 -3.23 7.41
N LEU A 183 14.37 -2.49 8.31
CA LEU A 183 14.75 -2.41 9.71
C LEU A 183 13.83 -3.32 10.54
N GLU A 184 14.42 -4.20 11.33
CA GLU A 184 13.72 -5.01 12.33
C GLU A 184 14.44 -4.89 13.68
N GLY A 185 13.70 -4.48 14.72
CA GLY A 185 14.32 -3.99 15.95
C GLY A 185 15.27 -2.83 15.62
N ASP A 186 16.54 -2.98 16.01
CA ASP A 186 17.61 -2.01 15.76
C ASP A 186 18.66 -2.51 14.75
N ARG A 187 18.30 -3.50 13.92
CA ARG A 187 19.20 -4.08 12.91
C ARG A 187 18.57 -4.01 11.52
N ILE A 188 19.41 -3.68 10.54
CA ILE A 188 19.02 -3.69 9.14
C ILE A 188 19.28 -5.08 8.57
N PHE A 189 18.25 -5.69 8.01
CA PHE A 189 18.29 -6.98 7.33
C PHE A 189 18.16 -6.77 5.83
N ILE A 190 18.64 -7.75 5.05
CA ILE A 190 18.52 -7.79 3.59
C ILE A 190 17.80 -9.07 3.21
N ASP A 191 16.88 -8.98 2.25
CA ASP A 191 16.18 -10.12 1.69
C ASP A 191 15.93 -9.93 0.17
N GLN A 192 15.52 -10.98 -0.52
CA GLN A 192 15.19 -10.94 -1.94
C GLN A 192 13.85 -10.23 -2.17
N ILE A 193 13.71 -9.50 -3.28
CA ILE A 193 12.54 -8.64 -3.53
C ILE A 193 11.21 -9.40 -3.51
N HIS A 194 11.21 -10.68 -3.88
CA HIS A 194 9.98 -11.48 -3.90
C HIS A 194 9.45 -11.82 -2.49
N HIS A 195 10.27 -11.62 -1.44
CA HIS A 195 9.85 -11.72 -0.04
C HIS A 195 9.28 -10.40 0.52
N LEU A 196 9.28 -9.30 -0.24
CA LEU A 196 8.86 -7.98 0.23
C LEU A 196 7.46 -7.97 0.86
N SER A 197 6.52 -8.77 0.33
CA SER A 197 5.16 -8.89 0.85
C SER A 197 5.08 -9.42 2.29
N ARG A 198 6.12 -10.10 2.79
CA ARG A 198 6.20 -10.53 4.21
C ARG A 198 6.47 -9.34 5.13
N ILE A 199 7.24 -8.36 4.65
CA ILE A 199 7.66 -7.18 5.41
C ILE A 199 6.72 -6.01 5.21
N ARG A 200 6.15 -5.89 4.01
CA ARG A 200 5.20 -4.85 3.59
C ARG A 200 3.92 -5.50 3.03
N PRO A 201 3.09 -6.15 3.87
CA PRO A 201 1.88 -6.83 3.41
C PRO A 201 0.92 -5.92 2.64
N GLU A 202 0.88 -4.63 2.98
CA GLU A 202 0.05 -3.63 2.30
C GLU A 202 0.44 -3.42 0.82
N LEU A 203 1.65 -3.82 0.43
CA LEU A 203 2.13 -3.77 -0.96
C LEU A 203 1.91 -5.08 -1.73
N SER A 204 1.31 -6.09 -1.10
CA SER A 204 1.10 -7.39 -1.74
C SER A 204 0.04 -7.33 -2.84
N LEU A 205 0.32 -8.02 -3.94
CA LEU A 205 -0.58 -8.14 -5.11
C LEU A 205 -1.98 -8.67 -4.72
N TYR A 206 -2.10 -9.40 -3.62
CA TYR A 206 -3.38 -9.92 -3.13
C TYR A 206 -4.20 -8.89 -2.37
N PHE A 207 -3.55 -7.89 -1.76
CA PHE A 207 -4.24 -6.75 -1.14
C PHE A 207 -4.71 -5.73 -2.18
N LEU A 208 -4.01 -5.63 -3.33
CA LEU A 208 -4.42 -4.77 -4.45
C LEU A 208 -5.49 -5.41 -5.36
N LYS A 209 -5.63 -6.74 -5.34
CA LYS A 209 -6.60 -7.48 -6.20
C LYS A 209 -8.05 -7.37 -5.77
N GLU A 210 -8.36 -6.80 -4.61
CA GLU A 210 -9.72 -6.36 -4.30
C GLU A 210 -10.17 -5.17 -5.18
N GLY A 211 -9.27 -4.55 -5.96
CA GLY A 211 -9.56 -3.46 -6.89
C GLY A 211 -9.53 -3.78 -8.40
N GLU A 212 -9.12 -4.99 -8.85
CA GLU A 212 -8.84 -5.26 -10.27
C GLU A 212 -9.56 -6.48 -10.89
N ARG A 213 -10.55 -7.08 -10.21
CA ARG A 213 -11.44 -8.06 -10.86
C ARG A 213 -12.72 -7.40 -11.40
N ALA A 214 -12.56 -6.48 -12.34
CA ALA A 214 -13.62 -6.06 -13.24
C ALA A 214 -13.04 -5.55 -14.56
N ASN A 215 -12.52 -6.46 -15.39
CA ASN A 215 -12.68 -6.44 -16.86
C ASN A 215 -11.98 -7.67 -17.44
N GLY A 216 -12.79 -8.69 -17.70
CA GLY A 216 -12.43 -9.94 -18.37
C GLY A 216 -13.69 -10.77 -18.52
#